data_AF-A0A2E3MX04-F1
#
_entry.id   AF-A0A2E3MX04-F1
#
_cell.length_a   1.000
_cell.length_b   1.000
_cell.length_c   1.000
_cell.angle_alpha   90.00
_cell.angle_beta   90.00
_cell.angle_gamma   90.00
#
_symmetry.space_group_name_H-M   'P 1'
#
loop_
_entity.id
_entity.type
_entity.pdbx_description
1 polymer ?
#
loop_
_entity_poly.entity_id
_entity_poly.type
_entity_poly.pdbx_seq_one_letter_code
_entity_poly.pdbx_strand_id
1 'polypeptide(L)'
;MVSPLMCTGVMLPRSKNESLVTVWLPVVIGLFLSVAARLDAGAAWQLSLPQNPKKTRSDFVVRLDYRGMVTGGYQRIRVHVTPRVNPFNTERRLAFALSYGKPGTSDSRVLTVRQTVVLPAGSPGTVETIHVPAGSGYPPSVRVSEDGREHESLRYIGNGRWGGRLSGNLSLPRVLIVDSDTPDGSRRNTWLQTWPADQLQRRSLPDFRNLMKSILGHRWGTANGYYNNRWGAKYASAFLQPTTDAVLLRTVEQHGGLEVLHPVDLPERWIGYSAYDLVFVSFPDLRMLVEQDPVRWRALRTWVATGPALCVYETGTAGKPLARLASLERLLGLSTLVPDEAEEPAFRGWRVPLREDFSRADSPFRLANRTMNSAVEFQYGVVRPIPRPPTSRRRSSSKPVLDMTQIPPDPFADRRSLEERRAAAMFVYRDLSLGRVVALANPEGFPGTPESWWWLFHTLSPRSRGAGVGAFATQRLTWMGRHGAGVTAEYWNWLIPGVGLPPVTTFLVIISLFVIVIGPVNYWLLRRTKRLHLLLVTVPLGAVLVTSTLLLYAIFSDGFGVRSRVRSLTHVDQRAGVAVSWSRQTYYASVAPSQGLVFPSSATVYPIMPGG
;
A
#
# COMPACT_ATOMS: atom_id res chain seq x y z
N MET A 1 11.21 -48.64 -77.83
CA MET A 1 12.13 -48.04 -76.84
C MET A 1 11.56 -46.68 -76.43
N VAL A 2 11.19 -46.57 -75.15
CA VAL A 2 10.85 -45.37 -74.34
C VAL A 2 10.19 -44.16 -75.01
N SER A 3 8.89 -43.97 -74.73
CA SER A 3 8.25 -42.66 -74.45
C SER A 3 6.77 -42.87 -74.07
N PRO A 4 6.27 -42.24 -72.98
CA PRO A 4 4.83 -42.02 -72.83
C PRO A 4 4.45 -40.56 -72.49
N LEU A 5 3.39 -40.14 -73.21
CA LEU A 5 2.15 -39.50 -72.75
C LEU A 5 2.11 -38.09 -72.10
N MET A 6 1.25 -37.30 -72.75
CA MET A 6 0.62 -36.04 -72.37
C MET A 6 -0.09 -36.05 -71.00
N CYS A 7 -0.17 -34.87 -70.36
CA CYS A 7 -1.43 -34.37 -69.79
C CYS A 7 -1.44 -32.83 -69.73
N THR A 8 -2.56 -32.29 -70.20
CA THR A 8 -3.00 -30.88 -70.30
C THR A 8 -3.37 -30.28 -68.94
N GLY A 9 -3.04 -29.00 -68.71
CA GLY A 9 -3.49 -28.22 -67.56
C GLY A 9 -3.96 -26.83 -67.97
N VAL A 10 -5.26 -26.57 -67.81
CA VAL A 10 -5.97 -25.32 -68.09
C VAL A 10 -5.66 -24.29 -66.99
N MET A 11 -5.24 -23.07 -67.41
CA MET A 11 -4.99 -21.93 -66.53
C MET A 11 -6.28 -21.13 -66.29
N LEU A 12 -6.72 -21.00 -65.04
CA LEU A 12 -7.75 -20.04 -64.60
C LEU A 12 -7.08 -18.76 -64.06
N PRO A 13 -7.61 -17.55 -64.33
CA PRO A 13 -7.02 -16.31 -63.86
C PRO A 13 -7.33 -16.07 -62.37
N ARG A 14 -6.27 -15.94 -61.56
CA ARG A 14 -6.32 -15.53 -60.15
C ARG A 14 -6.89 -14.11 -60.02
N SER A 15 -7.94 -13.96 -59.22
CA SER A 15 -8.57 -12.66 -58.96
C SER A 15 -7.64 -11.73 -58.15
N LYS A 16 -7.57 -10.45 -58.55
CA LYS A 16 -6.71 -9.41 -57.96
C LYS A 16 -7.18 -8.89 -56.58
N ASN A 17 -8.19 -9.50 -55.94
CA ASN A 17 -8.80 -8.96 -54.71
C ASN A 17 -8.26 -9.57 -53.40
N GLU A 18 -7.44 -10.62 -53.43
CA GLU A 18 -6.93 -11.25 -52.19
C GLU A 18 -5.77 -10.48 -51.53
N SER A 19 -5.03 -9.66 -52.28
CA SER A 19 -3.89 -8.89 -51.75
C SER A 19 -4.32 -7.67 -50.92
N LEU A 20 -5.48 -7.08 -51.18
CA LEU A 20 -6.00 -5.96 -50.39
C LEU A 20 -6.52 -6.43 -49.02
N VAL A 21 -7.24 -7.54 -48.95
CA VAL A 21 -7.79 -8.05 -47.66
C VAL A 21 -6.67 -8.46 -46.70
N THR A 22 -5.57 -9.03 -47.22
CA THR A 22 -4.46 -9.53 -46.40
C THR A 22 -3.59 -8.43 -45.79
N VAL A 23 -3.55 -7.23 -46.41
CA VAL A 23 -2.78 -6.08 -45.89
C VAL A 23 -3.63 -5.19 -44.98
N TRP A 24 -4.92 -5.00 -45.30
CA TRP A 24 -5.79 -4.11 -44.52
C TRP A 24 -6.28 -4.75 -43.22
N LEU A 25 -6.52 -6.06 -43.19
CA LEU A 25 -7.00 -6.75 -41.99
C LEU A 25 -6.03 -6.64 -40.78
N PRO A 26 -4.71 -6.88 -40.90
CA PRO A 26 -3.78 -6.68 -39.78
C PRO A 26 -3.59 -5.20 -39.42
N VAL A 27 -3.71 -4.27 -40.36
CA VAL A 27 -3.64 -2.82 -40.09
C VAL A 27 -4.88 -2.36 -39.32
N VAL A 28 -6.08 -2.79 -39.71
CA VAL A 28 -7.34 -2.45 -39.03
C VAL A 28 -7.42 -3.14 -37.67
N ILE A 29 -7.01 -4.42 -37.56
CA ILE A 29 -6.91 -5.12 -36.27
C ILE A 29 -5.86 -4.45 -35.37
N GLY A 30 -4.71 -4.04 -35.92
CA GLY A 30 -3.68 -3.29 -35.20
C GLY A 30 -4.19 -1.93 -34.72
N LEU A 31 -4.95 -1.21 -35.56
CA LEU A 31 -5.56 0.07 -35.21
C LEU A 31 -6.63 -0.11 -34.13
N PHE A 32 -7.55 -1.06 -34.28
CA PHE A 32 -8.57 -1.38 -33.28
C PHE A 32 -7.98 -1.86 -31.95
N LEU A 33 -6.96 -2.72 -31.96
CA LEU A 33 -6.27 -3.14 -30.75
C LEU A 33 -5.50 -2.00 -30.09
N SER A 34 -4.92 -1.08 -30.88
CA SER A 34 -4.24 0.10 -30.34
C SER A 34 -5.22 1.14 -29.76
N VAL A 35 -6.41 1.30 -30.36
CA VAL A 35 -7.49 2.16 -29.85
C VAL A 35 -8.15 1.55 -28.61
N ALA A 36 -8.41 0.24 -28.60
CA ALA A 36 -8.93 -0.47 -27.43
C ALA A 36 -7.93 -0.43 -26.25
N ALA A 37 -6.63 -0.64 -26.51
CA ALA A 37 -5.60 -0.52 -25.48
C ALA A 37 -5.40 0.93 -24.97
N ARG A 38 -5.68 1.95 -25.81
CA ARG A 38 -5.65 3.37 -25.42
C ARG A 38 -6.84 3.78 -24.55
N LEU A 39 -7.99 3.13 -24.70
CA LEU A 39 -9.18 3.39 -23.88
C LEU A 39 -9.10 2.73 -22.49
N ASP A 40 -8.40 1.59 -22.37
CA ASP A 40 -8.40 0.77 -21.15
C ASP A 40 -7.48 1.30 -20.03
N ALA A 41 -6.37 1.97 -20.37
CA ALA A 41 -5.37 2.37 -19.37
C ALA A 41 -5.80 3.56 -18.47
N GLY A 42 -6.56 4.51 -19.01
CA GLY A 42 -7.00 5.71 -18.28
C GLY A 42 -8.41 5.61 -17.67
N ALA A 43 -9.29 4.78 -18.23
CA ALA A 43 -10.66 4.62 -17.75
C ALA A 43 -10.79 3.64 -16.57
N ALA A 44 -9.81 2.75 -16.36
CA ALA A 44 -9.91 1.68 -15.35
C ALA A 44 -10.01 2.16 -13.90
N TRP A 45 -9.63 3.42 -13.62
CA TRP A 45 -9.61 3.99 -12.27
C TRP A 45 -10.80 4.91 -11.97
N GLN A 46 -11.73 5.07 -12.92
CA GLN A 46 -12.93 5.88 -12.77
C GLN A 46 -14.19 5.06 -13.01
N LEU A 47 -15.16 5.18 -12.10
CA LEU A 47 -16.48 4.57 -12.24
C LEU A 47 -17.53 5.66 -12.30
N SER A 48 -18.26 5.75 -13.42
CA SER A 48 -19.42 6.62 -13.55
C SER A 48 -20.71 5.83 -13.34
N LEU A 49 -21.56 6.35 -12.46
CA LEU A 49 -22.87 5.78 -12.11
C LEU A 49 -23.95 6.82 -12.39
N PRO A 50 -25.08 6.43 -12.97
CA PRO A 50 -25.44 5.07 -13.38
C PRO A 50 -24.63 4.63 -14.62
N GLN A 51 -24.35 3.32 -14.75
CA GLN A 51 -23.56 2.80 -15.88
C GLN A 51 -24.25 3.00 -17.24
N ASN A 52 -25.59 3.07 -17.25
CA ASN A 52 -26.36 3.42 -18.43
C ASN A 52 -27.14 4.73 -18.20
N PRO A 53 -26.53 5.90 -18.51
CA PRO A 53 -27.14 7.19 -18.23
C PRO A 53 -28.45 7.43 -19.00
N LYS A 54 -28.66 6.74 -20.12
CA LYS A 54 -29.88 6.90 -20.94
C LYS A 54 -31.13 6.26 -20.33
N LYS A 55 -30.96 5.22 -19.50
CA LYS A 55 -32.08 4.41 -18.95
C LYS A 55 -32.40 4.70 -17.48
N THR A 56 -31.67 5.62 -16.85
CA THR A 56 -31.80 5.89 -15.42
C THR A 56 -32.81 6.98 -15.11
N ARG A 57 -33.49 6.84 -13.95
CA ARG A 57 -34.33 7.87 -13.35
C ARG A 57 -33.55 8.82 -12.44
N SER A 58 -32.26 8.57 -12.18
CA SER A 58 -31.43 9.46 -11.37
C SER A 58 -31.27 10.82 -12.07
N ASP A 59 -31.51 11.89 -11.31
CA ASP A 59 -31.34 13.29 -11.71
C ASP A 59 -29.89 13.79 -11.55
N PHE A 60 -29.00 12.94 -11.02
CA PHE A 60 -27.56 13.20 -10.90
C PHE A 60 -26.72 12.01 -11.36
N VAL A 61 -25.42 12.29 -11.57
CA VAL A 61 -24.36 11.34 -11.90
C VAL A 61 -23.36 11.33 -10.76
N VAL A 62 -22.92 10.14 -10.38
CA VAL A 62 -21.82 9.94 -9.45
C VAL A 62 -20.61 9.46 -10.24
N ARG A 63 -19.46 10.13 -10.11
CA ARG A 63 -18.18 9.62 -10.60
C ARG A 63 -17.26 9.35 -9.43
N LEU A 64 -16.77 8.13 -9.34
CA LEU A 64 -15.82 7.68 -8.34
C LEU A 64 -14.45 7.60 -9.00
N ASP A 65 -13.51 8.38 -8.52
CA ASP A 65 -12.11 8.35 -8.94
C ASP A 65 -11.27 7.71 -7.84
N TYR A 66 -10.69 6.57 -8.19
CA TYR A 66 -9.94 5.71 -7.28
C TYR A 66 -8.44 5.76 -7.54
N ARG A 67 -7.98 6.69 -8.38
CA ARG A 67 -6.54 6.92 -8.58
C ARG A 67 -5.88 7.15 -7.23
N GLY A 68 -4.80 6.42 -7.00
CA GLY A 68 -4.14 6.36 -5.72
C GLY A 68 -3.46 5.02 -5.49
N MET A 69 -2.64 4.95 -4.45
CA MET A 69 -2.15 3.68 -3.92
C MET A 69 -3.31 2.83 -3.38
N VAL A 70 -3.44 1.62 -3.92
CA VAL A 70 -4.54 0.69 -3.59
C VAL A 70 -4.18 -0.27 -2.45
N THR A 71 -2.90 -0.44 -2.15
CA THR A 71 -2.42 -1.46 -1.20
C THR A 71 -1.81 -0.80 0.02
N GLY A 72 -2.17 -1.27 1.21
CA GLY A 72 -1.74 -0.79 2.53
C GLY A 72 -2.21 0.62 2.87
N GLY A 73 -2.53 0.90 4.13
CA GLY A 73 -3.01 2.23 4.53
C GLY A 73 -4.46 2.46 4.14
N TYR A 74 -4.82 3.72 3.85
CA TYR A 74 -6.13 4.13 3.36
C TYR A 74 -6.01 4.63 1.93
N GLN A 75 -6.79 4.05 1.03
CA GLN A 75 -7.00 4.55 -0.32
C GLN A 75 -7.97 5.74 -0.26
N ARG A 76 -7.69 6.74 -1.10
CA ARG A 76 -8.54 7.90 -1.27
C ARG A 76 -9.45 7.69 -2.47
N ILE A 77 -10.76 7.81 -2.28
CA ILE A 77 -11.74 7.74 -3.36
C ILE A 77 -12.43 9.10 -3.45
N ARG A 78 -12.23 9.80 -4.57
CA ARG A 78 -12.93 11.05 -4.84
C ARG A 78 -14.30 10.75 -5.42
N VAL A 79 -15.33 11.30 -4.80
CA VAL A 79 -16.73 11.14 -5.16
C VAL A 79 -17.21 12.46 -5.72
N HIS A 80 -17.35 12.52 -7.04
CA HIS A 80 -17.93 13.65 -7.74
C HIS A 80 -19.41 13.38 -7.91
N VAL A 81 -20.26 14.24 -7.37
CA VAL A 81 -21.71 14.16 -7.56
C VAL A 81 -22.15 15.39 -8.33
N THR A 82 -22.64 15.20 -9.55
CA THR A 82 -23.04 16.28 -10.46
C THR A 82 -24.49 16.11 -10.89
N PRO A 83 -25.33 17.16 -10.81
CA PRO A 83 -26.67 17.12 -11.39
C PRO A 83 -26.60 16.90 -12.91
N ARG A 84 -27.63 16.29 -13.48
CA ARG A 84 -27.71 16.02 -14.92
C ARG A 84 -28.24 17.20 -15.74
N VAL A 85 -29.20 17.92 -15.18
CA VAL A 85 -29.94 18.96 -15.90
C VAL A 85 -29.90 20.26 -15.10
N ASN A 86 -30.57 20.27 -13.95
CA ASN A 86 -30.67 21.47 -13.09
C ASN A 86 -29.88 21.26 -11.80
N PRO A 87 -29.32 22.33 -11.21
CA PRO A 87 -28.77 22.30 -9.87
C PRO A 87 -29.75 21.68 -8.86
N PHE A 88 -29.22 21.15 -7.75
CA PHE A 88 -30.07 20.56 -6.72
C PHE A 88 -30.98 21.62 -6.09
N ASN A 89 -32.29 21.47 -6.19
CA ASN A 89 -33.23 22.47 -5.64
C ASN A 89 -33.27 22.49 -4.10
N THR A 90 -32.82 21.41 -3.46
CA THR A 90 -32.80 21.25 -2.00
C THR A 90 -31.47 20.65 -1.56
N GLU A 91 -31.13 20.82 -0.28
CA GLU A 91 -30.02 20.05 0.31
C GLU A 91 -30.38 18.56 0.25
N ARG A 92 -29.40 17.72 -0.12
CA ARG A 92 -29.55 16.27 -0.18
C ARG A 92 -28.44 15.59 0.59
N ARG A 93 -28.73 14.46 1.23
CA ARG A 93 -27.76 13.69 2.02
C ARG A 93 -27.64 12.29 1.43
N LEU A 94 -26.53 12.04 0.75
CA LEU A 94 -26.27 10.77 0.10
C LEU A 94 -25.35 9.92 0.96
N ALA A 95 -25.83 8.78 1.45
CA ALA A 95 -25.03 7.78 2.13
C ALA A 95 -24.42 6.81 1.12
N PHE A 96 -23.09 6.87 0.99
CA PHE A 96 -22.28 5.96 0.20
C PHE A 96 -21.85 4.78 1.04
N ALA A 97 -22.04 3.55 0.54
CA ALA A 97 -21.52 2.33 1.12
C ALA A 97 -20.60 1.62 0.11
N LEU A 98 -19.30 1.59 0.41
CA LEU A 98 -18.25 0.96 -0.40
C LEU A 98 -17.85 -0.37 0.26
N SER A 99 -18.12 -1.50 -0.39
CA SER A 99 -17.89 -2.84 0.18
C SER A 99 -16.82 -3.60 -0.59
N TYR A 100 -15.75 -3.97 0.09
CA TYR A 100 -14.63 -4.75 -0.43
C TYR A 100 -14.76 -6.19 0.05
N GLY A 101 -14.73 -7.13 -0.88
CA GLY A 101 -14.85 -8.56 -0.65
C GLY A 101 -15.10 -9.23 -2.00
N LYS A 102 -14.68 -10.48 -2.16
CA LYS A 102 -14.91 -11.20 -3.41
C LYS A 102 -16.39 -11.62 -3.46
N PRO A 103 -17.18 -11.13 -4.44
CA PRO A 103 -18.57 -11.54 -4.56
C PRO A 103 -18.66 -13.06 -4.77
N GLY A 104 -19.53 -13.74 -4.01
CA GLY A 104 -19.80 -15.16 -4.18
C GLY A 104 -18.77 -16.13 -3.59
N THR A 105 -17.74 -15.67 -2.88
CA THR A 105 -16.95 -16.56 -2.02
C THR A 105 -17.56 -16.62 -0.63
N SER A 106 -17.51 -17.80 0.00
CA SER A 106 -17.84 -18.01 1.41
C SER A 106 -16.89 -17.29 2.37
N ASP A 107 -15.88 -16.58 1.85
CA ASP A 107 -15.01 -15.72 2.63
C ASP A 107 -15.83 -14.54 3.18
N SER A 108 -16.25 -14.67 4.44
CA SER A 108 -17.13 -13.76 5.18
C SER A 108 -16.54 -12.37 5.46
N ARG A 109 -15.40 -12.05 4.84
CA ARG A 109 -14.57 -10.89 5.13
C ARG A 109 -14.93 -9.72 4.22
N VAL A 110 -16.12 -9.16 4.43
CA VAL A 110 -16.56 -7.95 3.74
C VAL A 110 -16.21 -6.73 4.59
N LEU A 111 -15.32 -5.87 4.08
CA LEU A 111 -15.06 -4.55 4.63
C LEU A 111 -16.01 -3.55 3.98
N THR A 112 -16.92 -2.96 4.75
CA THR A 112 -17.81 -1.91 4.26
C THR A 112 -17.48 -0.56 4.89
N VAL A 113 -17.17 0.43 4.07
CA VAL A 113 -17.02 1.83 4.47
C VAL A 113 -18.29 2.59 4.15
N ARG A 114 -18.83 3.32 5.13
CA ARG A 114 -20.00 4.19 4.94
C ARG A 114 -19.64 5.63 5.20
N GLN A 115 -20.03 6.53 4.30
CA GLN A 115 -19.87 7.98 4.47
C GLN A 115 -21.05 8.72 3.87
N THR A 116 -21.54 9.72 4.59
CA THR A 116 -22.58 10.63 4.10
C THR A 116 -21.92 11.82 3.40
N VAL A 117 -22.36 12.12 2.19
CA VAL A 117 -21.99 13.28 1.39
C VAL A 117 -23.17 14.23 1.36
N VAL A 118 -22.94 15.48 1.74
CA VAL A 118 -23.96 16.54 1.73
C VAL A 118 -23.87 17.27 0.39
N LEU A 119 -24.99 17.41 -0.29
CA LEU A 119 -25.15 18.18 -1.52
C LEU A 119 -25.90 19.47 -1.17
N PRO A 120 -25.25 20.64 -1.18
CA PRO A 120 -25.93 21.90 -0.89
C PRO A 120 -26.97 22.24 -1.95
N ALA A 121 -28.07 22.89 -1.53
CA ALA A 121 -29.05 23.47 -2.46
C ALA A 121 -28.38 24.51 -3.39
N GLY A 122 -28.78 24.55 -4.65
CA GLY A 122 -28.24 25.43 -5.69
C GLY A 122 -26.86 25.02 -6.22
N SER A 123 -26.23 23.97 -5.67
CA SER A 123 -24.88 23.57 -6.07
C SER A 123 -24.83 22.94 -7.47
N PRO A 124 -23.81 23.27 -8.31
CA PRO A 124 -23.55 22.57 -9.57
C PRO A 124 -22.94 21.18 -9.37
N GLY A 125 -22.74 20.75 -8.12
CA GLY A 125 -22.19 19.46 -7.74
C GLY A 125 -21.23 19.58 -6.56
N THR A 126 -20.84 18.43 -5.99
CA THR A 126 -19.82 18.37 -4.94
C THR A 126 -18.73 17.37 -5.28
N VAL A 127 -17.55 17.60 -4.73
CA VAL A 127 -16.44 16.64 -4.77
C VAL A 127 -16.05 16.34 -3.34
N GLU A 128 -16.32 15.12 -2.90
CA GLU A 128 -15.96 14.65 -1.57
C GLU A 128 -14.90 13.56 -1.63
N THR A 129 -14.17 13.40 -0.53
CA THR A 129 -13.18 12.34 -0.41
C THR A 129 -13.63 11.31 0.63
N ILE A 130 -13.75 10.06 0.20
CA ILE A 130 -13.93 8.91 1.08
C ILE A 130 -12.59 8.21 1.28
N HIS A 131 -12.16 8.11 2.53
CA HIS A 131 -10.97 7.34 2.90
C HIS A 131 -11.37 5.92 3.22
N VAL A 132 -10.89 4.98 2.43
CA VAL A 132 -11.19 3.56 2.60
C VAL A 132 -9.91 2.83 3.02
N PRO A 133 -9.90 2.06 4.13
CA PRO A 133 -8.76 1.20 4.42
C PRO A 133 -8.54 0.25 3.25
N ALA A 134 -7.29 0.12 2.83
CA ALA A 134 -6.90 -0.69 1.68
C ALA A 134 -7.48 -2.10 1.81
N GLY A 135 -8.42 -2.42 0.93
CA GLY A 135 -9.14 -3.69 0.91
C GLY A 135 -8.46 -4.73 0.02
N SER A 136 -9.16 -5.84 -0.18
CA SER A 136 -8.84 -6.77 -1.27
C SER A 136 -8.71 -5.97 -2.56
N GLY A 137 -7.72 -6.25 -3.42
CA GLY A 137 -7.48 -5.52 -4.67
C GLY A 137 -8.56 -5.67 -5.75
N TYR A 138 -9.82 -5.80 -5.35
CA TYR A 138 -10.99 -5.78 -6.19
C TYR A 138 -11.65 -4.40 -6.11
N PRO A 139 -12.40 -3.99 -7.16
CA PRO A 139 -13.33 -2.88 -7.03
C PRO A 139 -14.22 -3.07 -5.80
N PRO A 140 -14.52 -2.02 -5.03
CA PRO A 140 -15.63 -2.12 -4.12
C PRO A 140 -16.94 -2.23 -4.89
N SER A 141 -17.90 -2.94 -4.29
CA SER A 141 -19.30 -2.73 -4.61
C SER A 141 -19.74 -1.40 -4.02
N VAL A 142 -20.51 -0.63 -4.79
CA VAL A 142 -21.00 0.70 -4.40
C VAL A 142 -22.51 0.63 -4.23
N ARG A 143 -23.00 1.11 -3.11
CA ARG A 143 -24.42 1.42 -2.93
C ARG A 143 -24.55 2.89 -2.51
N VAL A 144 -25.53 3.56 -3.09
CA VAL A 144 -25.85 4.96 -2.77
C VAL A 144 -27.28 4.97 -2.26
N SER A 145 -27.50 5.59 -1.11
CA SER A 145 -28.82 5.71 -0.51
C SER A 145 -29.08 7.15 -0.06
N GLU A 146 -30.34 7.54 -0.02
CA GLU A 146 -30.80 8.86 0.39
C GLU A 146 -32.02 8.64 1.29
N ASP A 147 -32.01 9.22 2.49
CA ASP A 147 -33.07 9.05 3.50
C ASP A 147 -33.45 7.58 3.76
N GLY A 148 -32.45 6.69 3.75
CA GLY A 148 -32.62 5.25 3.95
C GLY A 148 -33.08 4.47 2.72
N ARG A 149 -33.42 5.14 1.61
CA ARG A 149 -33.82 4.50 0.35
C ARG A 149 -32.62 4.36 -0.60
N GLU A 150 -32.37 3.14 -1.07
CA GLU A 150 -31.29 2.88 -2.02
C GLU A 150 -31.65 3.38 -3.43
N HIS A 151 -30.70 4.06 -4.08
CA HIS A 151 -30.76 4.42 -5.49
C HIS A 151 -30.31 3.22 -6.34
N GLU A 152 -31.24 2.33 -6.71
CA GLU A 152 -30.92 1.10 -7.47
C GLU A 152 -30.14 1.36 -8.76
N SER A 153 -30.42 2.47 -9.43
CA SER A 153 -29.70 2.84 -10.66
C SER A 153 -28.23 3.20 -10.43
N LEU A 154 -27.87 3.58 -9.21
CA LEU A 154 -26.52 3.91 -8.77
C LEU A 154 -25.83 2.74 -8.07
N ARG A 155 -26.47 1.56 -8.03
CA ARG A 155 -25.84 0.36 -7.50
C ARG A 155 -24.78 -0.15 -8.47
N TYR A 156 -23.61 -0.45 -7.94
CA TYR A 156 -22.55 -1.13 -8.67
C TYR A 156 -22.07 -2.35 -7.89
N ILE A 157 -22.01 -3.49 -8.56
CA ILE A 157 -21.42 -4.70 -8.02
C ILE A 157 -20.05 -4.84 -8.66
N GLY A 158 -19.00 -4.78 -7.85
CA GLY A 158 -17.62 -4.86 -8.28
C GLY A 158 -17.28 -6.24 -8.83
N ASN A 159 -17.60 -6.49 -10.11
CA ASN A 159 -17.30 -7.72 -10.80
C ASN A 159 -16.09 -7.51 -11.72
N GLY A 160 -14.94 -8.09 -11.35
CA GLY A 160 -13.73 -8.07 -12.17
C GLY A 160 -12.47 -7.70 -11.40
N ARG A 161 -11.31 -7.88 -12.04
CA ARG A 161 -10.04 -7.32 -11.56
C ARG A 161 -9.89 -5.93 -12.14
N TRP A 162 -9.55 -4.95 -11.32
CA TRP A 162 -9.10 -3.66 -11.81
C TRP A 162 -7.86 -3.84 -12.68
N GLY A 163 -7.82 -3.17 -13.83
CA GLY A 163 -6.75 -3.30 -14.84
C GLY A 163 -5.36 -2.92 -14.33
N GLY A 164 -5.27 -2.30 -13.15
CA GLY A 164 -4.03 -2.10 -12.43
C GLY A 164 -3.49 -3.39 -11.82
N ARG A 165 -2.24 -3.74 -12.13
CA ARG A 165 -1.51 -4.74 -11.33
C ARG A 165 -1.38 -4.18 -9.91
N LEU A 166 -2.25 -4.65 -9.02
CA LEU A 166 -2.10 -4.41 -7.59
C LEU A 166 -0.77 -5.01 -7.20
N SER A 167 0.23 -4.16 -6.99
CA SER A 167 1.43 -4.57 -6.31
C SER A 167 1.04 -4.80 -4.85
N GLY A 168 0.43 -5.95 -4.57
CA GLY A 168 0.10 -6.45 -3.23
C GLY A 168 1.34 -6.72 -2.38
N ASN A 169 2.52 -6.29 -2.82
CA ASN A 169 3.73 -6.47 -2.05
C ASN A 169 3.92 -5.29 -1.08
N LEU A 170 3.32 -5.43 0.11
CA LEU A 170 3.47 -4.50 1.24
C LEU A 170 4.88 -4.47 1.85
N SER A 171 5.80 -5.28 1.32
CA SER A 171 7.20 -5.32 1.73
C SER A 171 8.14 -4.54 0.81
N LEU A 172 7.60 -3.77 -0.14
CA LEU A 172 8.34 -2.74 -0.87
C LEU A 172 7.85 -1.35 -0.43
N PRO A 173 8.74 -0.34 -0.38
CA PRO A 173 8.34 1.04 -0.17
C PRO A 173 7.37 1.52 -1.24
N ARG A 174 6.34 2.25 -0.81
CA ARG A 174 5.43 2.99 -1.69
C ARG A 174 5.84 4.46 -1.70
N VAL A 175 5.98 5.00 -2.89
CA VAL A 175 6.53 6.33 -3.12
C VAL A 175 5.45 7.24 -3.67
N LEU A 176 5.33 8.44 -3.10
CA LEU A 176 4.62 9.57 -3.69
C LEU A 176 5.66 10.61 -4.13
N ILE A 177 5.52 11.13 -5.35
CA ILE A 177 6.25 12.29 -5.84
C ILE A 177 5.25 13.43 -5.97
N VAL A 178 5.60 14.59 -5.43
CA VAL A 178 4.82 15.81 -5.49
C VAL A 178 5.56 16.77 -6.41
N ASP A 179 4.88 17.20 -7.47
CA ASP A 179 5.49 18.00 -8.52
C ASP A 179 4.42 18.90 -9.17
N SER A 180 4.65 20.21 -9.19
CA SER A 180 3.69 21.19 -9.73
C SER A 180 3.61 21.23 -11.25
N ASP A 181 4.57 20.64 -11.97
CA ASP A 181 4.51 20.49 -13.43
C ASP A 181 3.65 19.28 -13.84
N THR A 182 3.32 18.38 -12.90
CA THR A 182 2.39 17.27 -13.14
C THR A 182 0.96 17.80 -13.31
N PRO A 183 0.19 17.32 -14.30
CA PRO A 183 -1.19 17.76 -14.45
C PRO A 183 -2.03 17.38 -13.24
N ASP A 184 -2.92 18.29 -12.85
CA ASP A 184 -3.92 17.98 -11.84
C ASP A 184 -4.78 16.76 -12.25
N GLY A 185 -5.44 16.15 -11.28
CA GLY A 185 -6.24 14.96 -11.48
C GLY A 185 -7.33 15.14 -12.54
N SER A 186 -7.89 16.34 -12.70
CA SER A 186 -8.92 16.58 -13.71
C SER A 186 -8.36 16.59 -15.14
N ARG A 187 -7.12 17.04 -15.32
CA ARG A 187 -6.44 17.19 -16.60
C ARG A 187 -5.58 15.99 -17.00
N ARG A 188 -5.15 15.18 -16.03
CA ARG A 188 -4.21 14.07 -16.25
C ARG A 188 -4.66 13.06 -17.31
N ASN A 189 -5.94 12.69 -17.34
CA ASN A 189 -6.44 11.73 -18.33
C ASN A 189 -6.37 12.30 -19.75
N THR A 190 -6.75 13.57 -19.92
CA THR A 190 -6.64 14.28 -21.19
C THR A 190 -5.18 14.35 -21.64
N TRP A 191 -4.25 14.61 -20.72
CA TRP A 191 -2.81 14.66 -21.02
C TRP A 191 -2.24 13.33 -21.50
N LEU A 192 -2.61 12.22 -20.86
CA LEU A 192 -2.14 10.90 -21.28
C LEU A 192 -2.62 10.52 -22.68
N GLN A 193 -3.79 11.01 -23.07
CA GLN A 193 -4.39 10.74 -24.38
C GLN A 193 -3.86 11.67 -25.47
N THR A 194 -3.73 12.96 -25.17
CA THR A 194 -3.48 14.00 -26.18
C THR A 194 -2.05 14.53 -26.20
N TRP A 195 -1.24 14.20 -25.18
CA TRP A 195 0.12 14.72 -24.92
C TRP A 195 0.34 16.11 -25.53
N PRO A 196 -0.05 17.18 -24.84
CA PRO A 196 -0.17 18.50 -25.46
C PRO A 196 1.17 19.00 -25.99
N ALA A 197 1.12 19.76 -27.09
CA ALA A 197 2.26 20.44 -27.68
C ALA A 197 2.72 21.67 -26.85
N ASP A 198 2.07 21.97 -25.72
CA ASP A 198 2.29 23.13 -24.86
C ASP A 198 3.52 23.01 -23.94
N GLN A 199 4.58 22.35 -24.42
CA GLN A 199 5.83 22.11 -23.67
C GLN A 199 6.60 23.39 -23.32
N LEU A 200 6.35 24.50 -24.03
CA LEU A 200 7.24 25.67 -24.08
C LEU A 200 7.37 26.45 -22.76
N GLN A 201 6.62 26.12 -21.70
CA GLN A 201 6.67 26.84 -20.42
C GLN A 201 6.82 25.96 -19.18
N ARG A 202 6.94 24.63 -19.32
CA ARG A 202 7.01 23.72 -18.16
C ARG A 202 8.41 23.20 -17.90
N ARG A 203 8.70 22.90 -16.63
CA ARG A 203 9.88 22.10 -16.28
C ARG A 203 9.61 20.64 -16.66
N SER A 204 10.64 19.93 -17.09
CA SER A 204 10.55 18.49 -17.27
C SER A 204 10.36 17.80 -15.92
N LEU A 205 9.52 16.77 -15.88
CA LEU A 205 9.38 15.94 -14.68
C LEU A 205 10.73 15.33 -14.30
N PRO A 206 11.03 15.21 -13.00
CA PRO A 206 12.29 14.65 -12.54
C PRO A 206 12.33 13.14 -12.84
N ASP A 207 13.45 12.64 -13.35
CA ASP A 207 13.57 11.24 -13.82
C ASP A 207 13.70 10.23 -12.66
N PHE A 208 12.56 9.78 -12.13
CA PHE A 208 12.50 8.82 -11.02
C PHE A 208 12.79 7.36 -11.41
N ARG A 209 13.22 7.07 -12.65
CA ARG A 209 13.43 5.68 -13.10
C ARG A 209 14.51 4.95 -12.31
N ASN A 210 15.60 5.61 -11.94
CA ASN A 210 16.66 4.97 -11.16
C ASN A 210 16.21 4.69 -9.72
N LEU A 211 15.42 5.59 -9.13
CA LEU A 211 14.72 5.34 -7.88
C LEU A 211 13.81 4.10 -8.00
N MET A 212 13.00 4.00 -9.04
CA MET A 212 12.14 2.82 -9.26
C MET A 212 12.95 1.53 -9.41
N LYS A 213 14.02 1.55 -10.20
CA LYS A 213 14.94 0.40 -10.37
C LYS A 213 15.52 -0.03 -9.02
N SER A 214 15.89 0.91 -8.15
CA SER A 214 16.45 0.61 -6.84
C SER A 214 15.46 -0.09 -5.90
N ILE A 215 14.19 0.31 -5.92
CA ILE A 215 13.13 -0.27 -5.08
C ILE A 215 12.72 -1.65 -5.61
N LEU A 216 12.57 -1.77 -6.93
CA LEU A 216 12.02 -2.96 -7.57
C LEU A 216 13.09 -3.98 -8.00
N GLY A 217 14.37 -3.69 -7.77
CA GLY A 217 15.59 -4.19 -8.44
C GLY A 217 15.83 -5.69 -8.64
N HIS A 218 14.91 -6.59 -8.28
CA HIS A 218 14.97 -8.03 -8.62
C HIS A 218 13.81 -8.52 -9.48
N ARG A 219 12.71 -7.75 -9.61
CA ARG A 219 11.63 -8.10 -10.54
C ARG A 219 12.02 -7.84 -12.00
N TRP A 220 13.05 -7.01 -12.22
CA TRP A 220 13.42 -6.47 -13.52
C TRP A 220 14.53 -7.21 -14.27
N GLY A 221 15.28 -8.08 -13.59
CA GLY A 221 16.50 -8.68 -14.15
C GLY A 221 16.52 -10.21 -14.21
N THR A 222 15.81 -10.94 -13.34
CA THR A 222 15.99 -12.40 -13.21
C THR A 222 14.73 -13.18 -12.84
N ALA A 223 13.53 -12.76 -13.28
CA ALA A 223 12.31 -13.53 -13.04
C ALA A 223 12.03 -14.52 -14.18
N ASN A 224 12.77 -15.63 -14.20
CA ASN A 224 12.63 -16.75 -15.14
C ASN A 224 11.21 -17.38 -15.26
N GLY A 225 10.18 -16.84 -14.57
CA GLY A 225 8.78 -17.23 -14.71
C GLY A 225 7.81 -16.09 -15.10
N TYR A 226 8.19 -14.81 -14.92
CA TYR A 226 7.34 -13.68 -15.31
C TYR A 226 7.80 -13.02 -16.62
N TYR A 227 8.99 -13.34 -17.14
CA TYR A 227 9.52 -12.83 -18.41
C TYR A 227 9.07 -13.61 -19.66
N ASN A 228 8.45 -14.78 -19.51
CA ASN A 228 7.89 -15.51 -20.64
C ASN A 228 6.58 -14.89 -21.18
N ASN A 229 6.05 -13.86 -20.52
CA ASN A 229 5.01 -13.04 -21.13
C ASN A 229 5.66 -11.87 -21.88
N ARG A 230 5.23 -11.68 -23.14
CA ARG A 230 5.61 -10.66 -24.13
C ARG A 230 5.75 -9.21 -23.61
N TRP A 231 5.32 -8.97 -22.38
CA TRP A 231 5.28 -7.68 -21.70
C TRP A 231 6.59 -7.34 -20.98
N GLY A 232 7.30 -8.30 -20.37
CA GLY A 232 8.54 -8.04 -19.63
C GLY A 232 9.65 -7.41 -20.48
N ALA A 233 9.81 -7.86 -21.72
CA ALA A 233 10.76 -7.31 -22.68
C ALA A 233 10.38 -5.88 -23.15
N LYS A 234 9.07 -5.58 -23.26
CA LYS A 234 8.57 -4.26 -23.66
C LYS A 234 8.82 -3.19 -22.58
N TYR A 235 8.83 -3.59 -21.30
CA TYR A 235 9.12 -2.64 -20.22
C TYR A 235 10.61 -2.37 -20.07
N ALA A 236 11.48 -3.38 -20.20
CA ALA A 236 12.92 -3.18 -20.13
C ALA A 236 13.45 -2.18 -21.17
N SER A 237 12.89 -2.19 -22.39
CA SER A 237 13.27 -1.25 -23.45
C SER A 237 12.75 0.18 -23.23
N ALA A 238 11.61 0.38 -22.55
CA ALA A 238 11.08 1.71 -22.23
C ALA A 238 11.97 2.48 -21.22
N PHE A 239 12.73 1.77 -20.39
CA PHE A 239 13.69 2.37 -19.44
C PHE A 239 15.06 2.71 -20.05
N LEU A 240 15.28 2.39 -21.33
CA LEU A 240 16.55 2.64 -22.05
C LEU A 240 16.44 3.79 -23.07
N GLN A 241 15.24 4.32 -23.32
CA GLN A 241 15.03 5.41 -24.28
C GLN A 241 15.04 6.80 -23.61
N PRO A 242 15.27 7.88 -24.39
CA PRO A 242 15.07 9.25 -23.93
C PRO A 242 13.65 9.40 -23.39
N THR A 243 13.52 9.91 -22.18
CA THR A 243 12.23 10.02 -21.50
C THR A 243 11.59 11.35 -21.78
N THR A 244 10.44 11.31 -22.45
CA THR A 244 9.46 12.39 -22.33
C THR A 244 8.66 12.18 -21.04
N ASP A 245 8.10 13.26 -20.50
CA ASP A 245 7.23 13.20 -19.31
C ASP A 245 6.04 12.25 -19.53
N ALA A 246 5.64 12.02 -20.78
CA ALA A 246 4.58 11.08 -21.17
C ALA A 246 4.92 9.65 -20.80
N VAL A 247 6.18 9.29 -21.04
CA VAL A 247 6.72 7.97 -20.74
C VAL A 247 6.84 7.80 -19.23
N LEU A 248 7.26 8.85 -18.51
CA LEU A 248 7.31 8.84 -17.05
C LEU A 248 5.91 8.66 -16.45
N LEU A 249 4.93 9.46 -16.84
CA LEU A 249 3.56 9.37 -16.31
C LEU A 249 2.89 8.03 -16.65
N ARG A 250 3.07 7.50 -17.88
CA ARG A 250 2.60 6.14 -18.21
C ARG A 250 3.30 5.06 -17.37
N THR A 251 4.58 5.25 -17.07
CA THR A 251 5.32 4.34 -16.20
C THR A 251 4.69 4.33 -14.81
N VAL A 252 4.35 5.49 -14.26
CA VAL A 252 3.68 5.60 -12.95
C VAL A 252 2.35 4.84 -12.92
N GLU A 253 1.51 5.00 -13.94
CA GLU A 253 0.20 4.32 -13.99
C GLU A 253 0.30 2.79 -14.04
N GLN A 254 1.39 2.29 -14.61
CA GLN A 254 1.64 0.85 -14.71
C GLN A 254 2.20 0.25 -13.41
N HIS A 255 2.63 1.09 -12.46
CA HIS A 255 3.30 0.67 -11.24
C HIS A 255 2.55 1.12 -9.99
N GLY A 256 1.74 0.23 -9.42
CA GLY A 256 1.00 0.48 -8.17
C GLY A 256 1.84 0.63 -6.89
N GLY A 257 3.13 0.96 -7.01
CA GLY A 257 4.04 1.28 -5.90
C GLY A 257 4.70 2.66 -6.03
N LEU A 258 4.34 3.42 -7.07
CA LEU A 258 4.76 4.80 -7.28
C LEU A 258 3.54 5.63 -7.69
N GLU A 259 3.44 6.84 -7.17
CA GLU A 259 2.46 7.82 -7.59
C GLU A 259 3.11 9.18 -7.76
N VAL A 260 2.59 9.97 -8.71
CA VAL A 260 2.99 11.37 -8.92
C VAL A 260 1.72 12.19 -8.85
N LEU A 261 1.70 13.23 -8.02
CA LEU A 261 0.55 14.11 -7.81
C LEU A 261 0.96 15.58 -7.92
N HIS A 262 0.07 16.38 -8.49
CA HIS A 262 0.13 17.83 -8.37
C HIS A 262 -0.14 18.23 -6.90
N PRO A 263 0.46 19.31 -6.37
CA PRO A 263 0.22 19.79 -5.00
C PRO A 263 -1.27 19.94 -4.62
N VAL A 264 -2.11 20.45 -5.52
CA VAL A 264 -3.57 20.60 -5.28
C VAL A 264 -4.31 19.28 -5.10
N ASP A 265 -3.77 18.19 -5.66
CA ASP A 265 -4.34 16.86 -5.53
C ASP A 265 -3.88 16.17 -4.25
N LEU A 266 -3.00 16.77 -3.44
CA LEU A 266 -2.57 16.12 -2.21
C LEU A 266 -3.74 15.98 -1.20
N PRO A 267 -3.73 14.93 -0.35
CA PRO A 267 -4.74 14.77 0.67
C PRO A 267 -4.73 15.90 1.72
N GLU A 268 -5.90 16.41 2.08
CA GLU A 268 -6.07 17.38 3.17
C GLU A 268 -6.00 16.73 4.56
N ARG A 269 -6.01 15.39 4.62
CA ARG A 269 -5.92 14.60 5.83
C ARG A 269 -4.74 13.65 5.74
N TRP A 270 -3.98 13.55 6.84
CA TRP A 270 -2.79 12.70 6.92
C TRP A 270 -3.10 11.22 6.60
N ILE A 271 -4.32 10.77 6.89
CA ILE A 271 -4.81 9.41 6.60
C ILE A 271 -4.69 9.09 5.11
N GLY A 272 -4.92 10.06 4.22
CA GLY A 272 -4.76 9.85 2.78
C GLY A 272 -3.33 9.57 2.34
N TYR A 273 -2.34 9.83 3.21
CA TYR A 273 -0.94 9.51 2.96
C TYR A 273 -0.51 8.18 3.60
N SER A 274 -1.36 7.54 4.39
CA SER A 274 -1.00 6.30 5.12
C SER A 274 -0.62 5.14 4.20
N ALA A 275 -0.97 5.24 2.91
CA ALA A 275 -0.57 4.32 1.86
C ALA A 275 0.84 4.59 1.27
N TYR A 276 1.59 5.58 1.76
CA TYR A 276 2.96 5.86 1.32
C TYR A 276 3.96 5.65 2.45
N ASP A 277 5.17 5.24 2.07
CA ASP A 277 6.34 5.08 2.94
C ASP A 277 7.33 6.23 2.74
N LEU A 278 7.36 6.79 1.53
CA LEU A 278 8.23 7.87 1.09
C LEU A 278 7.42 8.92 0.32
N VAL A 279 7.66 10.20 0.62
CA VAL A 279 7.17 11.33 -0.19
C VAL A 279 8.38 12.11 -0.68
N PHE A 280 8.46 12.39 -1.97
CA PHE A 280 9.44 13.29 -2.57
C PHE A 280 8.77 14.57 -3.01
N VAL A 281 9.38 15.72 -2.73
CA VAL A 281 8.88 17.04 -3.12
C VAL A 281 10.05 17.98 -3.35
N SER A 282 9.95 18.86 -4.35
CA SER A 282 10.97 19.89 -4.56
C SER A 282 10.92 20.92 -3.42
N PHE A 283 12.04 21.55 -3.09
CA PHE A 283 12.03 22.65 -2.12
C PHE A 283 11.09 23.80 -2.55
N PRO A 284 11.06 24.24 -3.83
CA PRO A 284 10.08 25.23 -4.29
C PRO A 284 8.62 24.81 -4.10
N ASP A 285 8.26 23.57 -4.45
CA ASP A 285 6.89 23.07 -4.29
C ASP A 285 6.50 22.93 -2.82
N LEU A 286 7.44 22.51 -1.96
CA LEU A 286 7.20 22.45 -0.53
C LEU A 286 6.95 23.84 0.04
N ARG A 287 7.75 24.83 -0.36
CA ARG A 287 7.54 26.22 0.05
C ARG A 287 6.17 26.73 -0.41
N MET A 288 5.83 26.52 -1.68
CA MET A 288 4.54 26.88 -2.25
C MET A 288 3.39 26.21 -1.49
N LEU A 289 3.52 24.92 -1.16
CA LEU A 289 2.53 24.17 -0.40
C LEU A 289 2.34 24.77 1.01
N VAL A 290 3.42 25.14 1.69
CA VAL A 290 3.37 25.79 3.01
C VAL A 290 2.66 27.15 2.95
N GLU A 291 2.94 27.94 1.90
CA GLU A 291 2.42 29.29 1.73
C GLU A 291 0.95 29.32 1.25
N GLN A 292 0.61 28.46 0.29
CA GLN A 292 -0.69 28.51 -0.40
C GLN A 292 -1.71 27.50 0.15
N ASP A 293 -1.26 26.39 0.73
CA ASP A 293 -2.17 25.34 1.23
C ASP A 293 -1.71 24.78 2.60
N PRO A 294 -1.91 25.55 3.68
CA PRO A 294 -1.50 25.14 5.02
C PRO A 294 -2.23 23.88 5.51
N VAL A 295 -3.39 23.54 4.94
CA VAL A 295 -4.16 22.34 5.31
C VAL A 295 -3.46 21.08 4.81
N ARG A 296 -3.14 21.01 3.51
CA ARG A 296 -2.38 19.89 2.92
C ARG A 296 -0.98 19.81 3.49
N TRP A 297 -0.33 20.94 3.74
CA TRP A 297 0.96 20.96 4.43
C TRP A 297 0.87 20.34 5.83
N ARG A 298 -0.10 20.75 6.66
CA ARG A 298 -0.30 20.17 8.00
C ARG A 298 -0.56 18.67 7.94
N ALA A 299 -1.34 18.22 6.96
CA ALA A 299 -1.60 16.80 6.74
C ALA A 299 -0.32 16.02 6.40
N LEU A 300 0.50 16.54 5.48
CA LEU A 300 1.79 15.94 5.13
C LEU A 300 2.75 15.91 6.32
N ARG A 301 2.89 17.02 7.06
CA ARG A 301 3.73 17.09 8.27
C ARG A 301 3.29 16.11 9.35
N THR A 302 1.97 15.99 9.56
CA THR A 302 1.39 15.01 10.49
C THR A 302 1.70 13.60 10.04
N TRP A 303 1.58 13.31 8.74
CA TRP A 303 1.97 12.02 8.18
C TRP A 303 3.44 11.71 8.45
N VAL A 304 4.37 12.65 8.22
CA VAL A 304 5.79 12.43 8.54
C VAL A 304 5.95 12.08 10.01
N ALA A 305 5.32 12.83 10.92
CA ALA A 305 5.42 12.59 12.35
C ALA A 305 5.03 11.16 12.78
N THR A 306 4.25 10.44 11.96
CA THR A 306 3.79 9.07 12.22
C THR A 306 4.82 7.96 11.96
N GLY A 307 6.00 8.25 11.40
CA GLY A 307 6.94 7.19 11.01
C GLY A 307 7.67 7.31 9.65
N PRO A 308 7.00 7.73 8.56
CA PRO A 308 7.57 7.72 7.21
C PRO A 308 8.65 8.78 6.99
N ALA A 309 9.20 8.79 5.77
CA ALA A 309 10.21 9.75 5.37
C ALA A 309 9.70 10.74 4.30
N LEU A 310 9.93 12.04 4.54
CA LEU A 310 9.78 13.10 3.56
C LEU A 310 11.16 13.44 2.99
N CYS A 311 11.32 13.28 1.70
CA CYS A 311 12.52 13.60 0.95
C CYS A 311 12.31 14.92 0.20
N VAL A 312 13.16 15.91 0.47
CA VAL A 312 13.12 17.23 -0.17
C VAL A 312 14.35 17.36 -1.05
N TYR A 313 14.15 17.62 -2.35
CA TYR A 313 15.22 17.90 -3.30
C TYR A 313 15.28 19.38 -3.66
N GLU A 314 16.26 19.80 -4.48
CA GLU A 314 16.54 21.23 -4.74
C GLU A 314 16.86 22.02 -3.45
N THR A 315 17.50 21.36 -2.48
CA THR A 315 17.92 22.00 -1.22
C THR A 315 19.26 22.73 -1.34
N GLY A 316 19.87 22.73 -2.53
CA GLY A 316 21.09 23.47 -2.85
C GLY A 316 21.00 24.16 -4.21
N THR A 317 22.08 24.82 -4.60
CA THR A 317 22.29 25.39 -5.95
C THR A 317 23.53 24.77 -6.59
N ALA A 318 23.75 25.01 -7.88
CA ALA A 318 25.01 24.65 -8.52
C ALA A 318 26.19 25.23 -7.70
N GLY A 319 27.13 24.36 -7.30
CA GLY A 319 28.29 24.70 -6.47
C GLY A 319 28.03 24.86 -4.96
N LYS A 320 26.78 24.93 -4.49
CA LYS A 320 26.44 25.02 -3.05
C LYS A 320 25.34 24.03 -2.67
N PRO A 321 25.67 22.74 -2.54
CA PRO A 321 24.73 21.72 -2.11
C PRO A 321 24.25 22.01 -0.69
N LEU A 322 22.98 21.68 -0.41
CA LEU A 322 22.37 21.85 0.91
C LEU A 322 22.35 23.31 1.43
N ALA A 323 22.54 24.32 0.56
CA ALA A 323 22.53 25.75 0.95
C ALA A 323 21.20 26.22 1.59
N ARG A 324 20.10 25.51 1.31
CA ARG A 324 18.75 25.86 1.78
C ARG A 324 18.33 25.11 3.05
N LEU A 325 19.23 24.39 3.74
CA LEU A 325 18.89 23.68 4.98
C LEU A 325 18.25 24.59 6.02
N ALA A 326 18.75 25.81 6.19
CA ALA A 326 18.19 26.76 7.14
C ALA A 326 16.77 27.20 6.82
N SER A 327 16.45 27.36 5.54
CA SER A 327 15.10 27.67 5.09
C SER A 327 14.19 26.45 5.23
N LEU A 328 14.72 25.25 4.95
CA LEU A 328 13.99 24.00 5.12
C LEU A 328 13.60 23.76 6.59
N GLU A 329 14.51 23.99 7.53
CA GLU A 329 14.22 23.88 8.97
C GLU A 329 13.08 24.80 9.40
N ARG A 330 13.08 26.05 8.93
CA ARG A 330 12.01 27.01 9.20
C ARG A 330 10.67 26.55 8.62
N LEU A 331 10.64 26.10 7.37
CA LEU A 331 9.42 25.59 6.72
C LEU A 331 8.84 24.37 7.47
N LEU A 332 9.70 23.48 7.96
CA LEU A 332 9.30 22.27 8.67
C LEU A 332 8.94 22.52 10.15
N GLY A 333 9.23 23.72 10.68
CA GLY A 333 9.13 24.02 12.10
C GLY A 333 10.04 23.10 12.94
N LEU A 334 11.23 22.77 12.43
CA LEU A 334 12.21 22.00 13.18
C LEU A 334 12.89 22.89 14.21
N SER A 335 13.01 22.40 15.45
CA SER A 335 13.77 23.12 16.48
C SER A 335 15.19 23.39 16.01
N THR A 336 15.75 24.57 16.23
CA THR A 336 17.19 24.72 16.11
C THR A 336 17.83 23.92 17.25
N LEU A 337 18.66 22.91 16.92
CA LEU A 337 19.39 22.11 17.92
C LEU A 337 20.63 22.84 18.43
N VAL A 338 20.87 24.03 17.89
CA VAL A 338 22.10 24.80 17.99
C VAL A 338 21.66 26.27 18.08
N PRO A 339 22.08 27.03 19.09
CA PRO A 339 21.86 28.47 19.13
C PRO A 339 22.43 29.11 17.85
N ASP A 340 21.77 30.13 17.29
CA ASP A 340 22.25 30.82 16.07
C ASP A 340 23.68 31.41 16.22
N GLU A 341 24.18 31.51 17.45
CA GLU A 341 25.51 32.03 17.81
C GLU A 341 26.59 30.95 18.03
N ALA A 342 26.26 29.64 18.02
CA ALA A 342 27.29 28.62 18.18
C ALA A 342 28.03 28.43 16.84
N GLU A 343 29.35 28.62 16.86
CA GLU A 343 30.26 28.31 15.76
C GLU A 343 30.14 26.82 15.36
N GLU A 344 29.26 26.59 14.39
CA GLU A 344 29.16 25.49 13.41
C GLU A 344 29.30 24.02 13.86
N PRO A 345 28.18 23.35 14.22
CA PRO A 345 27.93 22.02 13.68
C PRO A 345 27.51 22.17 12.22
N ALA A 346 28.45 21.89 11.30
CA ALA A 346 28.36 21.90 9.83
C ALA A 346 26.97 21.73 9.17
N PHE A 347 26.08 20.94 9.77
CA PHE A 347 24.78 20.57 9.25
C PHE A 347 23.60 20.98 10.15
N ARG A 348 23.72 21.93 11.08
CA ARG A 348 22.61 22.46 11.93
C ARG A 348 21.79 21.38 12.66
N GLY A 349 22.42 20.29 13.06
CA GLY A 349 21.76 19.14 13.71
C GLY A 349 21.15 18.12 12.75
N TRP A 350 21.30 18.31 11.44
CA TRP A 350 21.12 17.25 10.45
C TRP A 350 22.27 16.25 10.52
N ARG A 351 21.95 14.98 10.32
CA ARG A 351 22.90 13.88 10.35
C ARG A 351 23.39 13.57 8.94
N VAL A 352 24.69 13.36 8.83
CA VAL A 352 25.31 12.83 7.62
C VAL A 352 25.18 11.30 7.65
N PRO A 353 24.81 10.65 6.55
CA PRO A 353 24.84 9.19 6.42
C PRO A 353 26.21 8.58 6.75
N LEU A 354 26.20 7.34 7.27
CA LEU A 354 27.42 6.62 7.61
C LEU A 354 28.04 5.97 6.36
N ARG A 355 29.38 5.95 6.31
CA ARG A 355 30.14 5.31 5.22
C ARG A 355 29.88 3.80 5.12
N GLU A 356 29.66 3.13 6.26
CA GLU A 356 29.38 1.69 6.27
C GLU A 356 28.09 1.32 5.52
N ASP A 357 27.06 2.17 5.58
CA ASP A 357 25.79 1.95 4.86
C ASP A 357 25.96 2.09 3.35
N PHE A 358 26.90 2.93 2.89
CA PHE A 358 27.24 3.08 1.47
C PHE A 358 27.93 1.84 0.91
N SER A 359 28.80 1.21 1.71
CA SER A 359 29.59 0.04 1.28
C SER A 359 28.78 -1.22 0.99
N ARG A 360 27.47 -1.21 1.29
CA ARG A 360 26.57 -2.34 1.11
C ARG A 360 26.07 -2.44 -0.34
N ALA A 361 26.54 -3.47 -1.03
CA ALA A 361 26.11 -3.77 -2.40
C ALA A 361 24.78 -4.55 -2.49
N ASP A 362 24.15 -4.92 -1.35
CA ASP A 362 22.88 -5.62 -1.36
C ASP A 362 21.68 -4.66 -1.33
N SER A 363 20.67 -4.97 -2.15
CA SER A 363 19.39 -4.24 -2.07
C SER A 363 18.78 -4.40 -0.68
N PRO A 364 18.33 -3.30 -0.04
CA PRO A 364 17.66 -3.34 1.26
C PRO A 364 16.34 -4.14 1.22
N PHE A 365 15.78 -4.35 0.03
CA PHE A 365 14.50 -5.03 -0.17
C PHE A 365 14.65 -6.46 -0.73
N ARG A 366 15.87 -7.00 -0.83
CA ARG A 366 16.18 -8.27 -1.51
C ARG A 366 15.51 -9.52 -0.91
N LEU A 367 15.14 -9.50 0.37
CA LEU A 367 14.67 -10.68 1.11
C LEU A 367 13.15 -10.83 1.17
N ALA A 368 12.40 -9.74 1.01
CA ALA A 368 10.97 -9.78 0.77
C ALA A 368 10.58 -10.83 -0.31
N ASN A 369 11.37 -10.89 -1.39
CA ASN A 369 11.03 -11.65 -2.58
C ASN A 369 11.43 -13.13 -2.55
N ARG A 370 12.43 -13.55 -1.75
CA ARG A 370 12.81 -14.99 -1.66
C ARG A 370 11.99 -15.75 -0.63
N THR A 371 11.70 -15.11 0.49
CA THR A 371 10.98 -15.76 1.59
C THR A 371 9.47 -15.77 1.39
N MET A 372 8.86 -14.85 0.62
CA MET A 372 7.40 -14.89 0.41
C MET A 372 6.92 -16.06 -0.47
N ASN A 373 7.71 -16.51 -1.44
CA ASN A 373 7.38 -17.74 -2.18
C ASN A 373 7.46 -19.00 -1.30
N SER A 374 8.16 -18.95 -0.16
CA SER A 374 8.17 -20.00 0.86
C SER A 374 7.25 -19.68 2.05
N ALA A 375 6.78 -18.44 2.20
CA ALA A 375 5.98 -18.01 3.34
C ALA A 375 4.48 -18.36 3.23
N VAL A 376 4.05 -18.82 2.06
CA VAL A 376 2.76 -19.51 1.93
C VAL A 376 2.74 -20.80 2.78
N GLU A 377 3.89 -21.27 3.27
CA GLU A 377 4.03 -22.49 4.07
C GLU A 377 4.24 -22.24 5.58
N PHE A 378 4.04 -21.02 6.10
CA PHE A 378 4.13 -20.74 7.57
C PHE A 378 2.86 -21.05 8.36
N GLN A 379 1.91 -21.80 7.78
CA GLN A 379 0.56 -21.93 8.31
C GLN A 379 0.47 -22.72 9.65
N TYR A 380 1.49 -23.46 10.09
CA TYR A 380 1.39 -24.30 11.30
C TYR A 380 2.68 -24.50 12.11
N GLY A 381 3.38 -23.42 12.52
CA GLY A 381 4.29 -23.47 13.67
C GLY A 381 5.52 -24.42 13.62
N VAL A 382 5.75 -25.14 12.52
CA VAL A 382 6.91 -26.03 12.36
C VAL A 382 7.84 -25.41 11.32
N VAL A 383 8.90 -24.77 11.81
CA VAL A 383 10.04 -24.40 10.96
C VAL A 383 10.74 -25.69 10.55
N ARG A 384 10.37 -26.27 9.40
CA ARG A 384 11.25 -27.23 8.74
C ARG A 384 12.32 -26.43 8.01
N PRO A 385 13.60 -26.47 8.42
CA PRO A 385 14.66 -25.87 7.62
C PRO A 385 14.66 -26.57 6.26
N ILE A 386 14.20 -25.87 5.22
CA ILE A 386 14.36 -26.36 3.85
C ILE A 386 15.88 -26.53 3.64
N PRO A 387 16.36 -27.74 3.30
CA PRO A 387 17.77 -27.95 3.01
C PRO A 387 18.18 -26.95 1.94
N ARG A 388 19.18 -26.12 2.24
CA ARG A 388 19.74 -25.19 1.26
C ARG A 388 20.13 -26.04 0.04
N PRO A 389 19.58 -25.81 -1.17
CA PRO A 389 20.15 -26.43 -2.35
C PRO A 389 21.63 -26.03 -2.39
N PRO A 390 22.54 -26.96 -2.74
CA PRO A 390 23.96 -26.68 -2.79
C PRO A 390 24.17 -25.45 -3.65
N THR A 391 24.55 -24.35 -3.01
CA THR A 391 24.81 -23.09 -3.70
C THR A 391 26.02 -23.34 -4.57
N SER A 392 25.82 -23.49 -5.88
CA SER A 392 26.91 -23.32 -6.83
C SER A 392 27.46 -21.92 -6.59
N ARG A 393 28.64 -21.87 -6.00
CA ARG A 393 29.35 -20.67 -5.60
C ARG A 393 29.88 -20.03 -6.87
N ARG A 394 28.98 -19.51 -7.71
CA ARG A 394 29.36 -18.69 -8.86
C ARG A 394 29.85 -17.37 -8.26
N ARG A 395 31.14 -17.33 -7.94
CA ARG A 395 31.90 -16.10 -7.68
C ARG A 395 31.77 -15.25 -8.95
N SER A 396 30.73 -14.45 -9.03
CA SER A 396 30.77 -13.21 -9.80
C SER A 396 31.75 -12.32 -9.04
N SER A 397 33.00 -12.30 -9.53
CA SER A 397 34.12 -11.57 -8.93
C SER A 397 34.14 -10.09 -9.29
N SER A 398 33.19 -9.60 -10.09
CA SER A 398 33.00 -8.18 -10.29
C SER A 398 32.23 -7.62 -9.09
N LYS A 399 32.96 -7.23 -8.03
CA LYS A 399 32.44 -6.20 -7.12
C LYS A 399 32.02 -5.03 -8.03
N PRO A 400 30.78 -4.51 -7.95
CA PRO A 400 30.47 -3.27 -8.64
C PRO A 400 31.50 -2.25 -8.18
N VAL A 401 32.32 -1.76 -9.11
CA VAL A 401 33.26 -0.69 -8.84
C VAL A 401 32.39 0.56 -8.72
N LEU A 402 31.91 0.81 -7.50
CA LEU A 402 31.31 2.09 -7.17
C LEU A 402 32.38 3.15 -7.40
N ASP A 403 32.03 4.18 -8.16
CA ASP A 403 32.90 5.31 -8.39
C ASP A 403 33.30 5.90 -7.03
N MET A 404 34.60 5.94 -6.75
CA MET A 404 35.10 6.43 -5.46
C MET A 404 34.74 7.89 -5.21
N THR A 405 34.40 8.65 -6.26
CA THR A 405 33.91 10.03 -6.15
C THR A 405 32.53 10.14 -5.51
N GLN A 406 31.73 9.06 -5.50
CA GLN A 406 30.40 9.03 -4.90
C GLN A 406 30.39 8.58 -3.43
N ILE A 407 31.54 8.11 -2.91
CA ILE A 407 31.63 7.63 -1.54
C ILE A 407 31.57 8.84 -0.60
N PRO A 408 30.59 8.92 0.31
CA PRO A 408 30.56 9.97 1.30
C PRO A 408 31.78 9.84 2.21
N PRO A 409 32.31 10.97 2.67
CA PRO A 409 33.31 10.95 3.71
C PRO A 409 32.77 10.32 4.99
N ASP A 410 33.67 9.77 5.81
CA ASP A 410 33.32 9.43 7.17
C ASP A 410 33.09 10.72 7.97
N PRO A 411 31.85 10.99 8.45
CA PRO A 411 31.56 12.26 9.13
C PRO A 411 32.39 12.49 10.40
N PHE A 412 32.98 11.44 10.99
CA PHE A 412 33.82 11.52 12.18
C PHE A 412 35.32 11.63 11.88
N ALA A 413 35.73 11.33 10.65
CA ALA A 413 37.14 11.40 10.23
C ALA A 413 37.40 12.46 9.13
N ASP A 414 36.35 13.11 8.62
CA ASP A 414 36.47 14.10 7.55
C ASP A 414 36.98 15.45 8.06
N ARG A 415 38.20 15.81 7.63
CA ARG A 415 38.85 17.09 7.94
C ARG A 415 38.70 18.14 6.84
N ARG A 416 37.93 17.86 5.79
CA ARG A 416 37.66 18.80 4.69
C ARG A 416 36.86 20.02 5.16
N SER A 417 36.88 21.09 4.37
CA SER A 417 36.11 22.30 4.64
C SER A 417 34.61 22.02 4.68
N LEU A 418 33.84 22.89 5.31
CA LEU A 418 32.38 22.74 5.39
C LEU A 418 31.72 22.61 4.01
N GLU A 419 32.15 23.42 3.05
CA GLU A 419 31.64 23.38 1.68
C GLU A 419 31.99 22.07 0.99
N GLU A 420 33.22 21.56 1.16
CA GLU A 420 33.64 20.26 0.63
C GLU A 420 32.88 19.08 1.26
N ARG A 421 32.61 19.15 2.57
CA ARG A 421 31.79 18.18 3.29
C ARG A 421 30.35 18.17 2.78
N ARG A 422 29.76 19.35 2.57
CA ARG A 422 28.43 19.49 1.97
C ARG A 422 28.41 19.00 0.53
N ALA A 423 29.47 19.28 -0.24
CA ALA A 423 29.63 18.81 -1.62
C ALA A 423 29.70 17.30 -1.71
N ALA A 424 30.36 16.65 -0.75
CA ALA A 424 30.45 15.20 -0.72
C ALA A 424 29.23 14.52 -0.09
N ALA A 425 28.41 15.23 0.68
CA ALA A 425 27.18 14.70 1.26
C ALA A 425 26.05 14.72 0.22
N MET A 426 25.76 13.56 -0.40
CA MET A 426 24.65 13.43 -1.37
C MET A 426 23.28 13.71 -0.74
N PHE A 427 23.12 13.45 0.56
CA PHE A 427 21.95 13.81 1.34
C PHE A 427 22.31 13.93 2.83
N VAL A 428 21.46 14.64 3.56
CA VAL A 428 21.45 14.64 5.02
C VAL A 428 20.04 14.36 5.52
N TYR A 429 19.90 13.88 6.74
CA TYR A 429 18.59 13.54 7.29
C TYR A 429 18.43 14.00 8.74
N ARG A 430 17.18 14.16 9.15
CA ARG A 430 16.83 14.61 10.49
C ARG A 430 15.53 13.96 10.94
N ASP A 431 15.45 13.56 12.21
CA ASP A 431 14.23 12.97 12.76
C ASP A 431 13.16 14.07 12.98
N LEU A 432 11.90 13.75 12.69
CA LEU A 432 10.72 14.57 12.96
C LEU A 432 9.67 13.69 13.64
N SER A 433 9.60 13.76 14.97
CA SER A 433 8.85 12.78 15.78
C SER A 433 9.25 11.33 15.44
N LEU A 434 8.31 10.44 15.13
CA LEU A 434 8.61 9.07 14.71
C LEU A 434 9.08 9.00 13.26
N GLY A 435 9.01 10.09 12.49
CA GLY A 435 9.39 10.20 11.08
C GLY A 435 10.79 10.72 10.82
N ARG A 436 11.09 10.90 9.55
CA ARG A 436 12.34 11.51 9.08
C ARG A 436 12.08 12.51 7.97
N VAL A 437 12.92 13.53 7.93
CA VAL A 437 13.06 14.40 6.77
C VAL A 437 14.46 14.22 6.19
N VAL A 438 14.56 14.13 4.87
CA VAL A 438 15.80 13.98 4.12
C VAL A 438 15.94 15.18 3.20
N ALA A 439 17.08 15.86 3.26
CA ALA A 439 17.45 16.89 2.30
C ALA A 439 18.44 16.28 1.29
N LEU A 440 18.04 16.22 0.03
CA LEU A 440 18.89 15.76 -1.07
C LEU A 440 19.72 16.93 -1.58
N ALA A 441 21.03 16.72 -1.70
CA ALA A 441 21.98 17.75 -2.11
C ALA A 441 21.87 18.10 -3.59
N ASN A 442 21.41 17.15 -4.40
CA ASN A 442 21.36 17.32 -5.85
C ASN A 442 20.12 18.12 -6.29
N PRO A 443 20.28 19.16 -7.14
CA PRO A 443 19.16 19.94 -7.66
C PRO A 443 18.26 19.19 -8.65
N GLU A 444 18.72 18.15 -9.34
CA GLU A 444 17.94 17.42 -10.36
C GLU A 444 16.95 16.39 -9.77
N GLY A 445 16.87 16.28 -8.44
CA GLY A 445 15.90 15.43 -7.75
C GLY A 445 16.28 13.96 -7.69
N PHE A 446 16.22 13.26 -8.83
CA PHE A 446 16.44 11.81 -8.91
C PHE A 446 17.71 11.31 -9.66
N PRO A 447 18.86 12.01 -9.62
CA PRO A 447 20.06 11.53 -10.30
C PRO A 447 20.71 10.36 -9.54
N GLY A 448 21.68 9.72 -10.20
CA GLY A 448 22.50 8.66 -9.61
C GLY A 448 22.06 7.24 -9.99
N THR A 449 22.81 6.27 -9.51
CA THR A 449 22.62 4.85 -9.82
C THR A 449 21.65 4.18 -8.82
N PRO A 450 21.06 3.02 -9.13
CA PRO A 450 20.27 2.26 -8.18
C PRO A 450 20.98 2.00 -6.84
N GLU A 451 22.30 1.82 -6.86
CA GLU A 451 23.14 1.61 -5.69
C GLU A 451 23.19 2.87 -4.79
N SER A 452 23.25 4.06 -5.39
CA SER A 452 23.20 5.32 -4.63
C SER A 452 21.88 5.48 -3.85
N TRP A 453 20.77 4.97 -4.40
CA TRP A 453 19.48 4.92 -3.70
C TRP A 453 19.41 3.86 -2.61
N TRP A 454 20.04 2.70 -2.81
CA TRP A 454 20.15 1.69 -1.76
C TRP A 454 20.84 2.23 -0.52
N TRP A 455 21.84 3.08 -0.70
CA TRP A 455 22.48 3.74 0.41
C TRP A 455 21.53 4.65 1.20
N LEU A 456 20.71 5.48 0.54
CA LEU A 456 19.66 6.24 1.21
C LEU A 456 18.76 5.32 2.03
N PHE A 457 18.30 4.22 1.44
CA PHE A 457 17.41 3.28 2.10
C PHE A 457 18.06 2.53 3.28
N HIS A 458 19.33 2.15 3.17
CA HIS A 458 20.09 1.57 4.28
C HIS A 458 20.22 2.56 5.43
N THR A 459 20.48 3.84 5.13
CA THR A 459 20.55 4.91 6.14
C THR A 459 19.20 5.15 6.82
N LEU A 460 18.11 5.11 6.05
CA LEU A 460 16.76 5.31 6.54
C LEU A 460 16.20 4.09 7.29
N SER A 461 16.76 2.91 7.06
CA SER A 461 16.37 1.65 7.70
C SER A 461 17.61 0.80 8.02
N PRO A 462 18.43 1.24 8.99
CA PRO A 462 19.62 0.49 9.36
C PRO A 462 19.20 -0.88 9.90
N ARG A 463 19.81 -1.95 9.38
CA ARG A 463 19.56 -3.30 9.92
C ARG A 463 19.99 -3.34 11.38
N SER A 464 19.14 -3.87 12.25
CA SER A 464 19.54 -4.22 13.61
C SER A 464 20.65 -5.29 13.55
N ARG A 465 21.76 -5.08 14.26
CA ARG A 465 22.85 -6.07 14.35
C ARG A 465 22.28 -7.36 14.94
N GLY A 466 22.37 -8.46 14.21
CA GLY A 466 21.82 -9.76 14.61
C GLY A 466 20.43 -10.09 14.04
N ALA A 467 19.75 -9.15 13.37
CA ALA A 467 18.55 -9.47 12.61
C ALA A 467 18.93 -10.36 11.42
N GLY A 468 18.56 -11.64 11.49
CA GLY A 468 18.84 -12.62 10.45
C GLY A 468 18.37 -12.15 9.07
N VAL A 469 19.10 -12.59 8.04
CA VAL A 469 18.76 -12.44 6.62
C VAL A 469 17.38 -13.10 6.38
N GLY A 470 16.30 -12.30 6.46
CA GLY A 470 14.92 -12.76 6.30
C GLY A 470 13.93 -12.16 7.30
N ALA A 471 14.41 -11.59 8.41
CA ALA A 471 13.55 -11.04 9.46
C ALA A 471 13.15 -9.59 9.16
N PHE A 472 12.30 -9.34 8.16
CA PHE A 472 11.66 -8.02 7.89
C PHE A 472 12.58 -6.79 8.13
N ALA A 473 13.89 -6.91 7.86
CA ALA A 473 14.92 -6.13 8.55
C ALA A 473 15.01 -4.66 8.09
N THR A 474 14.17 -4.28 7.12
CA THR A 474 13.89 -2.91 6.69
C THR A 474 12.52 -2.48 7.19
N GLN A 475 12.32 -2.57 8.51
CA GLN A 475 11.01 -2.38 9.13
C GLN A 475 10.43 -1.00 8.80
N ARG A 476 11.24 0.06 8.77
CA ARG A 476 10.70 1.42 8.70
C ARG A 476 10.22 1.85 7.31
N LEU A 477 10.94 1.47 6.25
CA LEU A 477 10.65 1.89 4.87
C LEU A 477 9.64 0.99 4.15
N THR A 478 9.12 -0.05 4.81
CA THR A 478 8.07 -0.90 4.26
C THR A 478 6.80 -0.75 5.08
N TRP A 479 5.65 -0.73 4.43
CA TRP A 479 4.38 -0.55 5.14
C TRP A 479 4.17 -1.64 6.19
N MET A 480 4.39 -2.89 5.81
CA MET A 480 4.19 -4.03 6.71
C MET A 480 5.14 -4.00 7.90
N GLY A 481 6.40 -3.60 7.69
CA GLY A 481 7.37 -3.48 8.77
C GLY A 481 7.02 -2.35 9.74
N ARG A 482 6.61 -1.19 9.20
CA ARG A 482 6.32 0.01 9.97
C ARG A 482 5.05 -0.15 10.82
N HIS A 483 4.07 -0.87 10.27
CA HIS A 483 2.81 -1.13 10.95
C HIS A 483 2.75 -2.51 11.63
N GLY A 484 3.85 -3.26 11.70
CA GLY A 484 3.90 -4.55 12.38
C GLY A 484 2.80 -5.52 11.92
N ALA A 485 2.35 -5.38 10.67
CA ALA A 485 1.18 -6.07 10.13
C ALA A 485 1.51 -7.52 9.68
N GLY A 486 2.78 -7.92 9.75
CA GLY A 486 3.20 -9.30 9.52
C GLY A 486 2.81 -10.20 10.69
N VAL A 487 2.28 -11.39 10.39
CA VAL A 487 2.10 -12.46 11.38
C VAL A 487 3.47 -13.08 11.66
N THR A 488 4.24 -12.46 12.56
CA THR A 488 5.50 -13.02 13.07
C THR A 488 5.22 -14.03 14.18
N ALA A 489 6.22 -14.81 14.60
CA ALA A 489 6.09 -15.68 15.79
C ALA A 489 5.62 -14.88 17.03
N GLU A 490 5.99 -13.60 17.10
CA GLU A 490 5.58 -12.70 18.17
C GLU A 490 4.10 -12.31 18.10
N TYR A 491 3.40 -12.47 16.95
CA TYR A 491 1.98 -12.13 16.80
C TYR A 491 1.13 -12.70 17.95
N TRP A 492 1.35 -13.98 18.28
CA TRP A 492 0.63 -14.71 19.31
C TRP A 492 0.87 -14.15 20.72
N ASN A 493 2.04 -13.53 20.97
CA ASN A 493 2.35 -12.90 22.26
C ASN A 493 1.46 -11.69 22.57
N TRP A 494 0.73 -11.16 21.58
CA TRP A 494 -0.13 -9.98 21.71
C TRP A 494 -1.63 -10.32 21.80
N LEU A 495 -2.00 -11.60 21.74
CA LEU A 495 -3.38 -12.01 21.99
C LEU A 495 -3.72 -11.89 23.48
N ILE A 496 -5.02 -11.87 23.81
CA ILE A 496 -5.48 -11.85 25.20
C ILE A 496 -5.16 -13.25 25.79
N PRO A 497 -4.35 -13.34 26.87
CA PRO A 497 -4.02 -14.63 27.46
C PRO A 497 -5.28 -15.39 27.88
N GLY A 498 -5.33 -16.69 27.58
CA GLY A 498 -6.44 -17.57 27.96
C GLY A 498 -7.73 -17.41 27.15
N VAL A 499 -7.82 -16.46 26.22
CA VAL A 499 -9.00 -16.26 25.37
C VAL A 499 -8.88 -17.06 24.08
N GLY A 500 -9.95 -17.78 23.71
CA GLY A 500 -10.00 -18.58 22.49
C GLY A 500 -9.21 -19.89 22.56
N LEU A 501 -8.59 -20.19 23.71
CA LEU A 501 -8.00 -21.49 23.99
C LEU A 501 -9.06 -22.36 24.68
N PRO A 502 -9.38 -23.57 24.16
CA PRO A 502 -10.24 -24.47 24.88
C PRO A 502 -9.58 -24.84 26.22
N PRO A 503 -10.32 -24.86 27.34
CA PRO A 503 -9.78 -25.28 28.63
C PRO A 503 -9.63 -26.81 28.64
N VAL A 504 -8.67 -27.32 27.88
CA VAL A 504 -8.51 -28.76 27.59
C VAL A 504 -8.43 -29.57 28.88
N THR A 505 -7.67 -29.10 29.87
CA THR A 505 -7.52 -29.78 31.16
C THR A 505 -8.86 -29.85 31.92
N THR A 506 -9.58 -28.73 32.03
CA THR A 506 -10.89 -28.70 32.71
C THR A 506 -11.89 -29.60 32.01
N PHE A 507 -11.92 -29.57 30.67
CA PHE A 507 -12.80 -30.40 29.87
C PHE A 507 -12.49 -31.90 30.04
N LEU A 508 -11.21 -32.27 30.01
CA LEU A 508 -10.77 -33.65 30.24
C LEU A 508 -11.16 -34.13 31.65
N VAL A 509 -10.99 -33.29 32.67
CA VAL A 509 -11.39 -33.62 34.05
C VAL A 509 -12.90 -33.83 34.15
N ILE A 510 -13.72 -32.92 33.58
CA ILE A 510 -15.18 -33.01 33.63
C ILE A 510 -15.69 -34.24 32.87
N ILE A 511 -15.17 -34.51 31.66
CA ILE A 511 -15.55 -35.71 30.90
C ILE A 511 -15.13 -36.98 31.62
N SER A 512 -13.92 -37.02 32.18
CA SER A 512 -13.46 -38.19 32.94
C SER A 512 -14.35 -38.46 34.14
N LEU A 513 -14.71 -37.41 34.89
CA LEU A 513 -15.65 -37.50 36.00
C LEU A 513 -17.03 -37.98 35.54
N PHE A 514 -17.54 -37.43 34.43
CA PHE A 514 -18.83 -37.82 33.85
C PHE A 514 -18.86 -39.30 33.46
N VAL A 515 -17.83 -39.81 32.78
CA VAL A 515 -17.71 -41.21 32.38
C VAL A 515 -17.70 -42.13 33.61
N ILE A 516 -16.99 -41.75 34.67
CA ILE A 516 -16.96 -42.51 35.92
C ILE A 516 -18.34 -42.51 36.62
N VAL A 517 -18.99 -41.35 36.68
CA VAL A 517 -20.29 -41.21 37.33
C VAL A 517 -21.37 -41.98 36.59
N ILE A 518 -21.45 -41.85 35.26
CA ILE A 518 -22.48 -42.50 34.43
C ILE A 518 -22.22 -43.99 34.22
N GLY A 519 -20.96 -44.40 34.11
CA GLY A 519 -20.60 -45.80 33.91
C GLY A 519 -20.61 -46.59 35.22
N PRO A 520 -19.43 -46.78 35.85
CA PRO A 520 -19.29 -47.69 36.99
C PRO A 520 -20.14 -47.28 38.20
N VAL A 521 -20.23 -46.00 38.53
CA VAL A 521 -20.93 -45.54 39.74
C VAL A 521 -22.45 -45.70 39.59
N ASN A 522 -23.05 -45.14 38.54
CA ASN A 522 -24.50 -45.23 38.32
C ASN A 522 -24.96 -46.68 38.14
N TYR A 523 -24.21 -47.49 37.36
CA TYR A 523 -24.52 -48.92 37.20
C TYR A 523 -24.48 -49.67 38.54
N TRP A 524 -23.44 -49.46 39.35
CA TRP A 524 -23.30 -50.11 40.66
C TRP A 524 -24.43 -49.71 41.62
N LEU A 525 -24.78 -48.43 41.67
CA LEU A 525 -25.85 -47.90 42.53
C LEU A 525 -27.23 -48.46 42.14
N LEU A 526 -27.53 -48.49 40.84
CA LEU A 526 -28.78 -49.02 40.29
C LEU A 526 -28.88 -50.55 40.41
N ARG A 527 -27.75 -51.26 40.29
CA ARG A 527 -27.68 -52.70 40.53
C ARG A 527 -27.95 -53.03 41.99
N ARG A 528 -27.38 -52.28 42.93
CA ARG A 528 -27.62 -52.48 44.37
C ARG A 528 -29.08 -52.23 44.76
N THR A 529 -29.75 -51.29 44.09
CA THR A 529 -31.18 -50.97 44.30
C THR A 529 -32.14 -51.81 43.47
N LYS A 530 -31.63 -52.75 42.64
CA LYS A 530 -32.41 -53.63 41.73
C LYS A 530 -33.28 -52.88 40.71
N ARG A 531 -32.97 -51.63 40.37
CA ARG A 531 -33.75 -50.78 39.44
C ARG A 531 -32.97 -50.45 38.16
N LEU A 532 -32.41 -51.47 37.52
CA LEU A 532 -31.59 -51.30 36.30
C LEU A 532 -32.33 -50.64 35.13
N HIS A 533 -33.65 -50.75 35.03
CA HIS A 533 -34.43 -50.08 33.98
C HIS A 533 -34.35 -48.54 34.06
N LEU A 534 -34.04 -47.96 35.23
CA LEU A 534 -33.85 -46.51 35.40
C LEU A 534 -32.58 -45.99 34.72
N LEU A 535 -31.70 -46.88 34.24
CA LEU A 535 -30.51 -46.52 33.46
C LEU A 535 -30.92 -45.77 32.17
N LEU A 536 -32.08 -46.12 31.59
CA LEU A 536 -32.65 -45.48 30.41
C LEU A 536 -33.04 -44.01 30.64
N VAL A 537 -33.27 -43.59 31.89
CA VAL A 537 -33.62 -42.21 32.28
C VAL A 537 -32.42 -41.47 32.85
N THR A 538 -31.65 -42.12 33.71
CA THR A 538 -30.51 -41.50 34.41
C THR A 538 -29.37 -41.10 33.48
N VAL A 539 -29.12 -41.86 32.41
CA VAL A 539 -28.08 -41.53 31.43
C VAL A 539 -28.41 -40.26 30.64
N PRO A 540 -29.60 -40.11 30.00
CA PRO A 540 -29.99 -38.86 29.38
C PRO A 540 -30.01 -37.68 30.35
N LEU A 541 -30.55 -37.87 31.57
CA LEU A 541 -30.65 -36.79 32.56
C LEU A 541 -29.26 -36.31 33.02
N GLY A 542 -28.34 -37.25 33.25
CA GLY A 542 -26.96 -36.92 33.62
C GLY A 542 -26.19 -36.26 32.46
N ALA A 543 -26.44 -36.68 31.21
CA ALA A 543 -25.88 -36.00 30.04
C ALA A 543 -26.36 -34.54 29.96
N VAL A 544 -27.66 -34.30 30.10
CA VAL A 544 -28.24 -32.93 30.13
C VAL A 544 -27.62 -32.10 31.27
N LEU A 545 -27.45 -32.68 32.45
CA LEU A 545 -26.84 -31.99 33.60
C LEU A 545 -25.39 -31.58 33.29
N VAL A 546 -24.57 -32.48 32.75
CA VAL A 546 -23.16 -32.18 32.45
C VAL A 546 -23.04 -31.18 31.30
N THR A 547 -23.83 -31.32 30.24
CA THR A 547 -23.87 -30.34 29.15
C THR A 547 -24.29 -28.96 29.65
N SER A 548 -25.32 -28.89 30.50
CA SER A 548 -25.77 -27.62 31.12
C SER A 548 -24.70 -27.02 32.02
N THR A 549 -23.99 -27.85 32.80
CA THR A 549 -22.89 -27.42 33.67
C THR A 549 -21.72 -26.88 32.86
N LEU A 550 -21.33 -27.55 31.76
CA LEU A 550 -20.29 -27.08 30.86
C LEU A 550 -20.68 -25.76 30.17
N LEU A 551 -21.93 -25.64 29.75
CA LEU A 551 -22.45 -24.42 29.15
C LEU A 551 -22.43 -23.25 30.15
N LEU A 552 -22.92 -23.48 31.37
CA LEU A 552 -22.89 -22.48 32.44
C LEU A 552 -21.44 -22.11 32.79
N TYR A 553 -20.56 -23.10 32.91
CA TYR A 553 -19.14 -22.86 33.16
C TYR A 553 -18.53 -21.97 32.08
N ALA A 554 -18.76 -22.27 30.79
CA ALA A 554 -18.26 -21.46 29.69
C ALA A 554 -18.79 -20.01 29.75
N ILE A 555 -20.09 -19.83 30.00
CA ILE A 555 -20.72 -18.51 30.16
C ILE A 555 -20.08 -17.73 31.32
N PHE A 556 -19.85 -18.38 32.47
CA PHE A 556 -19.24 -17.73 33.63
C PHE A 556 -17.72 -17.50 33.47
N SER A 557 -16.98 -18.42 32.83
CA SER A 557 -15.53 -18.33 32.65
C SER A 557 -15.14 -17.29 31.61
N ASP A 558 -15.87 -17.25 30.50
CA ASP A 558 -15.64 -16.29 29.43
C ASP A 558 -16.23 -14.93 29.81
N GLY A 559 -17.37 -14.95 30.51
CA GLY A 559 -18.13 -13.78 30.91
C GLY A 559 -18.82 -13.12 29.73
N PHE A 560 -19.67 -12.12 30.01
CA PHE A 560 -20.32 -11.29 29.00
C PHE A 560 -19.55 -10.00 28.69
N GLY A 561 -18.45 -9.76 29.41
CA GLY A 561 -17.65 -8.55 29.28
C GLY A 561 -16.79 -8.55 28.02
N VAL A 562 -16.41 -7.35 27.58
CA VAL A 562 -15.39 -7.15 26.57
C VAL A 562 -14.02 -7.21 27.25
N ARG A 563 -13.15 -8.09 26.79
CA ARG A 563 -11.73 -8.12 27.19
C ARG A 563 -10.90 -7.45 26.11
N SER A 564 -9.94 -6.64 26.50
CA SER A 564 -9.00 -6.03 25.56
C SER A 564 -7.57 -6.14 26.08
N ARG A 565 -6.63 -6.36 25.16
CA ARG A 565 -5.20 -6.21 25.42
C ARG A 565 -4.66 -5.13 24.50
N VAL A 566 -4.27 -4.01 25.09
CA VAL A 566 -3.70 -2.87 24.36
C VAL A 566 -2.26 -2.68 24.78
N ARG A 567 -1.37 -2.54 23.80
CA ARG A 567 -0.03 -2.00 24.02
C ARG A 567 0.14 -0.80 23.13
N SER A 568 0.55 0.32 23.71
CA SER A 568 0.70 1.58 23.01
C SER A 568 2.06 2.21 23.31
N LEU A 569 2.60 2.88 22.30
CA LEU A 569 3.73 3.79 22.41
C LEU A 569 3.27 5.16 21.94
N THR A 570 3.44 6.17 22.79
CA THR A 570 3.11 7.56 22.45
C THR A 570 4.37 8.40 22.46
N HIS A 571 4.68 9.01 21.32
CA HIS A 571 5.75 9.99 21.18
C HIS A 571 5.16 11.39 21.29
N VAL A 572 5.66 12.19 22.22
CA VAL A 572 5.21 13.57 22.45
C VAL A 572 6.32 14.53 22.08
N ASP A 573 6.07 15.38 21.09
CA ASP A 573 6.92 16.51 20.73
C ASP A 573 6.24 17.80 21.19
N GLN A 574 6.62 18.26 22.39
CA GLN A 574 6.01 19.42 23.03
C GLN A 574 6.25 20.72 22.24
N ARG A 575 7.42 20.86 21.59
CA ARG A 575 7.76 22.07 20.83
C ARG A 575 6.95 22.17 19.54
N ALA A 576 6.78 21.03 18.85
CA ALA A 576 5.94 20.99 17.66
C ALA A 576 4.44 20.96 17.99
N GLY A 577 4.06 20.72 19.25
CA GLY A 577 2.66 20.53 19.67
C GLY A 577 2.04 19.25 19.09
N VAL A 578 2.85 18.22 18.84
CA VAL A 578 2.42 16.98 18.18
C VAL A 578 2.59 15.80 19.11
N ALA A 579 1.53 14.99 19.24
CA ALA A 579 1.59 13.69 19.89
C ALA A 579 1.16 12.61 18.89
N VAL A 580 1.97 11.57 18.75
CA VAL A 580 1.67 10.42 17.89
C VAL A 580 1.62 9.18 18.76
N SER A 581 0.49 8.46 18.69
CA SER A 581 0.32 7.19 19.37
C SER A 581 0.26 6.06 18.38
N TRP A 582 1.09 5.04 18.59
CA TRP A 582 1.01 3.78 17.89
C TRP A 582 0.53 2.71 18.87
N SER A 583 -0.43 1.88 18.46
CA SER A 583 -0.96 0.87 19.36
C SER A 583 -1.34 -0.40 18.62
N ARG A 584 -1.16 -1.53 19.31
CA ARG A 584 -1.65 -2.84 18.92
C ARG A 584 -2.70 -3.26 19.92
N GLN A 585 -3.88 -3.57 19.40
CA GLN A 585 -5.07 -3.78 20.21
C GLN A 585 -5.70 -5.12 19.81
N THR A 586 -5.91 -5.98 20.80
CA THR A 586 -6.67 -7.23 20.64
C THR A 586 -7.94 -7.09 21.45
N TYR A 587 -9.08 -7.38 20.81
CA TYR A 587 -10.40 -7.32 21.43
C TYR A 587 -11.05 -8.69 21.40
N TYR A 588 -11.72 -9.04 22.50
CA TYR A 588 -12.58 -10.21 22.60
C TYR A 588 -13.87 -9.80 23.26
N ALA A 589 -14.99 -10.20 22.68
CA ALA A 589 -16.30 -10.01 23.23
C ALA A 589 -17.13 -11.26 22.96
N SER A 590 -17.66 -11.88 24.01
CA SER A 590 -18.55 -13.06 23.90
C SER A 590 -19.87 -12.70 23.19
N VAL A 591 -20.30 -11.44 23.35
CA VAL A 591 -21.42 -10.82 22.63
C VAL A 591 -20.90 -9.56 21.95
N ALA A 592 -21.02 -9.48 20.63
CA ALA A 592 -20.56 -8.32 19.88
C ALA A 592 -21.39 -7.07 20.29
N PRO A 593 -20.75 -5.96 20.71
CA PRO A 593 -21.47 -4.74 21.03
C PRO A 593 -22.14 -4.18 19.77
N SER A 594 -23.39 -3.73 19.91
CA SER A 594 -24.22 -3.24 18.79
C SER A 594 -23.65 -2.01 18.08
N GLN A 595 -22.89 -1.17 18.80
CA GLN A 595 -22.24 0.02 18.26
C GLN A 595 -20.85 -0.25 17.67
N GLY A 596 -20.31 -1.46 17.84
CA GLY A 596 -18.96 -1.81 17.39
C GLY A 596 -17.85 -1.02 18.10
N LEU A 597 -16.72 -0.85 17.41
CA LEU A 597 -15.57 -0.10 17.90
C LEU A 597 -15.58 1.32 17.30
N VAL A 598 -15.42 2.32 18.16
CA VAL A 598 -15.35 3.73 17.75
C VAL A 598 -13.92 4.21 17.87
N PHE A 599 -13.40 4.82 16.80
CA PHE A 599 -12.06 5.38 16.75
C PHE A 599 -12.13 6.87 16.40
N PRO A 600 -11.18 7.68 16.90
CA PRO A 600 -11.06 9.08 16.48
C PRO A 600 -10.90 9.19 14.96
N SER A 601 -11.46 10.24 14.38
CA SER A 601 -11.30 10.55 12.95
C SER A 601 -9.84 10.82 12.54
N SER A 602 -8.95 11.02 13.50
CA SER A 602 -7.51 11.19 13.33
C SER A 602 -6.73 9.88 13.40
N ALA A 603 -7.36 8.73 13.63
CA ALA A 603 -6.70 7.42 13.73
C ALA A 603 -6.77 6.64 12.41
N THR A 604 -5.69 5.94 12.07
CA THR A 604 -5.74 4.85 11.08
C THR A 604 -5.86 3.52 11.80
N VAL A 605 -6.78 2.68 11.31
CA VAL A 605 -7.03 1.36 11.90
C VAL A 605 -6.83 0.30 10.82
N TYR A 606 -5.96 -0.66 11.12
CA TYR A 606 -5.67 -1.76 10.22
C TYR A 606 -6.08 -3.07 10.90
N PRO A 607 -7.07 -3.79 10.35
CA PRO A 607 -7.38 -5.12 10.86
C PRO A 607 -6.19 -6.05 10.56
N ILE A 608 -5.59 -6.63 11.60
CA ILE A 608 -4.57 -7.66 11.42
C ILE A 608 -5.30 -9.00 11.28
N MET A 609 -5.39 -9.49 10.06
CA MET A 609 -5.99 -10.79 9.80
C MET A 609 -4.95 -11.88 10.11
N PRO A 610 -5.28 -12.93 10.87
CA PRO A 610 -4.44 -14.11 10.92
C PRO A 610 -4.29 -14.63 9.48
N GLY A 611 -3.05 -14.86 9.06
CA GLY A 611 -2.73 -15.37 7.73
C GLY A 611 -3.56 -16.62 7.47
N GLY A 612 -4.29 -16.62 6.34
CA GLY A 612 -5.09 -17.75 5.90
C GLY A 612 -4.23 -18.96 5.62
#